data_AF-A0A7D5CXB8-F1
#
_entry.id   AF-A0A7D5CXB8-F1
#
_cell.length_a   1.000
_cell.length_b   1.000
_cell.length_c   1.000
_cell.angle_alpha   90.00
_cell.angle_beta   90.00
_cell.angle_gamma   90.00
#
_symmetry.space_group_name_H-M   'P 1'
#
loop_
_entity.id
_entity.type
_entity.pdbx_description
1 polymer ?
#
loop_
_entity_poly.entity_id
_entity_poly.type
_entity_poly.pdbx_seq_one_letter_code
_entity_poly.pdbx_strand_id
1 'polypeptide(L)'
;MERAAALDRVETLLDTVESDTMPVPVREIWLYGDAALGLDPVDRLDVYLTKDILLESDDEAAERFEREYGVKGVGSTVRAEWAEQFPEHLRASENGYAAPEKCLAAHLTDPDEPIHLEVCNAPFGDNVTQRLQGALDRDAYEEVLDPRGACLWIDGERETETIEKLRAGELAFPTLPEALGMLGADEEEARAAAETVKQRRAEQDGATVRGDVV
;
A
#
# COMPACT_ATOMS: atom_id res chain seq x y z
N MET A 1 5.22 -5.06 -17.22
CA MET A 1 4.92 -3.78 -17.91
C MET A 1 6.21 -2.99 -18.14
N GLU A 2 6.23 -2.05 -19.09
CA GLU A 2 7.37 -1.12 -19.23
C GLU A 2 7.46 -0.23 -17.98
N ARG A 3 8.67 0.05 -17.52
CA ARG A 3 8.88 0.88 -16.32
C ARG A 3 8.23 2.26 -16.44
N ALA A 4 8.28 2.89 -17.61
CA ALA A 4 7.65 4.19 -17.82
C ALA A 4 6.13 4.13 -17.61
N ALA A 5 5.47 3.08 -18.12
CA ALA A 5 4.04 2.85 -17.93
C ALA A 5 3.70 2.58 -16.44
N ALA A 6 4.58 1.88 -15.71
CA ALA A 6 4.42 1.68 -14.27
C ALA A 6 4.43 3.01 -13.52
N LEU A 7 5.34 3.93 -13.87
CA LEU A 7 5.42 5.26 -13.25
C LEU A 7 4.22 6.14 -13.64
N ASP A 8 3.78 6.12 -14.91
CA ASP A 8 2.56 6.82 -15.35
C ASP A 8 1.34 6.36 -14.55
N ARG A 9 1.26 5.05 -14.27
CA ARG A 9 0.18 4.46 -13.50
C ARG A 9 0.17 4.87 -12.03
N VAL A 10 1.35 4.93 -11.40
CA VAL A 10 1.51 5.46 -10.04
C VAL A 10 1.05 6.91 -9.98
N GLU A 11 1.44 7.72 -10.96
CA GLU A 11 1.00 9.11 -11.01
C GLU A 11 -0.51 9.25 -11.14
N THR A 12 -1.16 8.37 -11.91
CA THR A 12 -2.63 8.30 -11.97
C THR A 12 -3.24 7.96 -10.60
N LEU A 13 -2.61 7.06 -9.82
CA LEU A 13 -3.05 6.75 -8.46
C LEU A 13 -2.93 7.99 -7.55
N LEU A 14 -1.82 8.73 -7.65
CA LEU A 14 -1.63 9.97 -6.90
C LEU A 14 -2.66 11.02 -7.28
N ASP A 15 -2.95 11.18 -8.58
CA ASP A 15 -3.97 12.11 -9.07
C ASP A 15 -5.34 11.77 -8.48
N THR A 16 -5.72 10.49 -8.44
CA THR A 16 -6.98 10.03 -7.82
C THR A 16 -7.03 10.33 -6.32
N VAL A 17 -5.96 10.07 -5.57
CA VAL A 17 -5.91 10.38 -4.13
C VAL A 17 -5.98 11.89 -3.87
N GLU A 18 -5.39 12.70 -4.75
CA GLU A 18 -5.40 14.16 -4.66
C GLU A 18 -6.78 14.75 -4.98
N SER A 19 -7.47 14.23 -6.00
CA SER A 19 -8.72 14.83 -6.51
C SER A 19 -9.98 14.30 -5.80
N ASP A 20 -10.00 13.03 -5.45
CA ASP A 20 -11.23 12.34 -5.06
C ASP A 20 -11.34 12.21 -3.55
N THR A 21 -12.58 12.13 -3.06
CA THR A 21 -12.81 11.79 -1.66
C THR A 21 -12.43 10.32 -1.44
N MET A 22 -11.41 10.05 -0.62
CA MET A 22 -11.03 8.67 -0.29
C MET A 22 -11.96 8.04 0.77
N PRO A 23 -12.11 6.70 0.80
CA PRO A 23 -12.89 6.00 1.83
C PRO A 23 -12.40 6.29 3.26
N VAL A 24 -11.11 6.56 3.41
CA VAL A 24 -10.44 6.97 4.64
C VAL A 24 -9.32 7.95 4.28
N PRO A 25 -8.86 8.82 5.20
CA PRO A 25 -7.72 9.70 4.91
C PRO A 25 -6.47 8.87 4.56
N VAL A 26 -5.81 9.22 3.46
CA VAL A 26 -4.51 8.66 3.07
C VAL A 26 -3.42 9.63 3.52
N ARG A 27 -2.43 9.12 4.24
CA ARG A 27 -1.34 9.89 4.82
C ARG A 27 -0.05 9.79 4.04
N GLU A 28 0.33 8.59 3.64
CA GLU A 28 1.59 8.36 2.93
C GLU A 28 1.35 7.43 1.76
N ILE A 29 2.06 7.69 0.65
CA ILE A 29 2.11 6.79 -0.49
C ILE A 29 3.57 6.57 -0.84
N TRP A 30 3.99 5.31 -0.82
CA TRP A 30 5.35 4.91 -1.18
C TRP A 30 5.32 3.92 -2.34
N LEU A 31 6.22 4.14 -3.30
CA LEU A 31 6.53 3.16 -4.33
C LEU A 31 7.73 2.32 -3.87
N TYR A 32 7.61 1.00 -3.93
CA TYR A 32 8.72 0.10 -3.64
C TYR A 32 8.82 -0.99 -4.71
N GLY A 33 9.76 -1.92 -4.55
CA GLY A 33 9.95 -3.01 -5.51
C GLY A 33 10.55 -2.54 -6.83
N ASP A 34 10.26 -3.27 -7.91
CA ASP A 34 10.98 -3.20 -9.18
C ASP A 34 11.00 -1.80 -9.80
N ALA A 35 9.85 -1.13 -9.81
CA ALA A 35 9.71 0.21 -10.37
C ALA A 35 10.56 1.25 -9.61
N ALA A 36 10.56 1.19 -8.26
CA ALA A 36 11.39 2.05 -7.42
C ALA A 36 12.89 1.79 -7.65
N LEU A 37 13.27 0.52 -7.81
CA LEU A 37 14.65 0.08 -8.00
C LEU A 37 15.20 0.31 -9.42
N GLY A 38 14.38 0.83 -10.33
CA GLY A 38 14.83 1.15 -11.68
C GLY A 38 14.80 -0.03 -12.66
N LEU A 39 14.15 -1.13 -12.32
CA LEU A 39 14.08 -2.32 -13.18
C LEU A 39 13.13 -2.10 -14.36
N ASP A 40 13.47 -2.69 -15.50
CA ASP A 40 12.66 -2.69 -16.73
C ASP A 40 12.90 -4.01 -17.49
N PRO A 41 11.88 -4.87 -17.69
CA PRO A 41 10.47 -4.67 -17.33
C PRO A 41 10.20 -4.67 -15.82
N VAL A 42 9.04 -4.12 -15.44
CA VAL A 42 8.46 -4.20 -14.10
C VAL A 42 7.43 -5.34 -14.11
N ASP A 43 7.61 -6.37 -13.28
CA ASP A 43 6.69 -7.51 -13.25
C ASP A 43 5.35 -7.13 -12.60
N ARG A 44 5.42 -6.42 -11.47
CA ARG A 44 4.26 -5.91 -10.73
C ARG A 44 4.58 -4.55 -10.11
N LEU A 45 3.58 -3.70 -10.01
CA LEU A 45 3.69 -2.43 -9.31
C LEU A 45 3.42 -2.61 -7.81
N ASP A 46 4.36 -2.26 -6.93
CA ASP A 46 4.20 -2.41 -5.48
C ASP A 46 4.05 -1.03 -4.80
N VAL A 47 2.90 -0.78 -4.17
CA VAL A 47 2.59 0.51 -3.53
C VAL A 47 2.18 0.28 -2.08
N TYR A 48 2.75 1.08 -1.19
CA TYR A 48 2.38 1.11 0.23
C TYR A 48 1.54 2.35 0.51
N LEU A 49 0.43 2.17 1.21
CA LEU A 49 -0.50 3.22 1.60
C LEU A 49 -0.65 3.25 3.11
N THR A 50 -0.24 4.36 3.72
CA THR A 50 -0.59 4.66 5.11
C THR A 50 -1.97 5.32 5.13
N LYS A 51 -2.91 4.76 5.90
CA LYS A 51 -4.26 5.31 6.10
C LYS A 51 -4.53 5.66 7.56
N ASP A 52 -5.35 6.67 7.78
CA ASP A 52 -5.91 6.96 9.10
C ASP A 52 -7.22 6.19 9.35
N ILE A 53 -7.62 6.18 10.62
CA ILE A 53 -8.95 5.77 11.06
C ILE A 53 -9.87 6.99 11.20
N LEU A 54 -11.17 6.79 10.99
CA LEU A 54 -12.15 7.83 11.27
C LEU A 54 -12.35 7.96 12.79
N LEU A 55 -12.40 9.20 13.27
CA LEU A 55 -12.63 9.49 14.70
C LEU A 55 -14.09 9.79 15.02
N GLU A 56 -14.88 10.12 14.00
CA GLU A 56 -16.28 10.49 14.11
C GLU A 56 -17.16 9.44 13.43
N SER A 57 -18.37 9.27 13.95
CA SER A 57 -19.37 8.35 13.39
C SER A 57 -20.62 9.11 12.91
N ASP A 58 -21.13 8.71 11.75
CA ASP A 58 -22.43 9.10 11.22
C ASP A 58 -23.39 7.90 11.32
N ASP A 59 -24.18 7.89 12.39
CA ASP A 59 -25.10 6.79 12.71
C ASP A 59 -26.26 6.71 11.70
N GLU A 60 -26.73 7.86 11.19
CA GLU A 60 -27.82 7.90 10.20
C GLU A 60 -27.36 7.29 8.87
N ALA A 61 -26.15 7.63 8.42
CA ALA A 61 -25.55 7.01 7.25
C ALA A 61 -25.32 5.50 7.47
N ALA A 62 -24.83 5.10 8.64
CA ALA A 62 -24.58 3.70 8.96
C ALA A 62 -25.84 2.84 8.83
N GLU A 63 -26.96 3.27 9.41
CA GLU A 63 -28.24 2.56 9.31
C GLU A 63 -28.77 2.47 7.87
N ARG A 64 -28.61 3.53 7.09
CA ARG A 64 -29.04 3.57 5.68
C ARG A 64 -28.23 2.59 4.84
N PHE A 65 -26.90 2.61 4.93
CA PHE A 65 -26.03 1.74 4.14
C PHE A 65 -26.15 0.27 4.55
N GLU A 66 -26.35 -0.03 5.84
CA GLU A 66 -26.64 -1.40 6.27
C GLU A 66 -27.95 -1.90 5.64
N ARG A 67 -28.98 -1.06 5.58
CA ARG A 67 -30.28 -1.43 4.99
C ARG A 67 -30.25 -1.60 3.47
N GLU A 68 -29.52 -0.73 2.78
CA GLU A 68 -29.51 -0.66 1.32
C GLU A 68 -28.49 -1.60 0.69
N TYR A 69 -27.28 -1.66 1.25
CA TYR A 69 -26.15 -2.42 0.70
C TYR A 69 -25.81 -3.66 1.53
N GLY A 70 -26.40 -3.82 2.73
CA GLY A 70 -26.03 -4.90 3.64
C GLY A 70 -24.64 -4.74 4.25
N VAL A 71 -24.07 -3.53 4.21
CA VAL A 71 -22.70 -3.24 4.67
C VAL A 71 -22.73 -2.35 5.90
N LYS A 72 -22.15 -2.84 6.99
CA LYS A 72 -22.00 -2.10 8.25
C LYS A 72 -20.77 -1.19 8.23
N GLY A 73 -20.74 -0.16 9.07
CA GLY A 73 -19.54 0.65 9.28
C GLY A 73 -19.30 1.76 8.24
N VAL A 74 -20.22 1.96 7.29
CA VAL A 74 -20.21 3.21 6.50
C VAL A 74 -20.61 4.36 7.41
N GLY A 75 -19.84 5.45 7.38
CA GLY A 75 -19.98 6.58 8.30
C GLY A 75 -19.13 6.46 9.57
N SER A 76 -18.52 5.30 9.88
CA SER A 76 -17.69 5.13 11.09
C SER A 76 -16.36 4.41 10.84
N THR A 77 -16.28 3.57 9.81
CA THR A 77 -15.07 2.85 9.38
C THR A 77 -14.57 3.37 8.03
N VAL A 78 -15.49 3.72 7.14
CA VAL A 78 -15.24 4.45 5.89
C VAL A 78 -16.18 5.64 5.80
N ARG A 79 -15.79 6.69 5.07
CA ARG A 79 -16.56 7.94 4.96
C ARG A 79 -17.90 7.68 4.26
N ALA A 80 -18.98 8.19 4.83
CA ALA A 80 -20.31 8.13 4.21
C ALA A 80 -20.34 8.89 2.88
N GLU A 81 -19.77 10.10 2.85
CA GLU A 81 -19.67 10.93 1.64
C GLU A 81 -18.95 10.20 0.48
N TRP A 82 -17.87 9.46 0.77
CA TRP A 82 -17.22 8.63 -0.25
C TRP A 82 -18.14 7.52 -0.75
N ALA A 83 -18.79 6.79 0.16
CA ALA A 83 -19.65 5.68 -0.21
C ALA A 83 -20.91 6.13 -1.00
N GLU A 84 -21.37 7.37 -0.80
CA GLU A 84 -22.44 7.98 -1.59
C GLU A 84 -21.99 8.32 -3.02
N GLN A 85 -20.76 8.82 -3.18
CA GLN A 85 -20.19 9.18 -4.47
C GLN A 85 -19.73 7.95 -5.26
N PHE A 86 -19.25 6.92 -4.57
CA PHE A 86 -18.57 5.75 -5.16
C PHE A 86 -19.08 4.41 -4.60
N PRO A 87 -20.41 4.14 -4.63
CA PRO A 87 -20.98 2.93 -4.05
C PRO A 87 -20.46 1.63 -4.70
N GLU A 88 -20.04 1.66 -5.96
CA GLU A 88 -19.47 0.54 -6.70
C GLU A 88 -18.12 0.05 -6.16
N HIS A 89 -17.40 0.90 -5.42
CA HIS A 89 -16.12 0.57 -4.79
C HIS A 89 -16.29 0.07 -3.35
N LEU A 90 -17.52 0.05 -2.82
CA LEU A 90 -17.79 -0.44 -1.47
C LEU A 90 -17.47 -1.94 -1.35
N ARG A 91 -16.57 -2.28 -0.42
CA ARG A 91 -16.18 -3.67 -0.13
C ARG A 91 -16.31 -3.94 1.37
N ALA A 92 -16.77 -5.14 1.69
CA ALA A 92 -16.90 -5.60 3.06
C ALA A 92 -15.87 -6.69 3.39
N SER A 93 -15.57 -6.79 4.68
CA SER A 93 -14.96 -7.95 5.31
C SER A 93 -15.94 -9.14 5.31
N GLU A 94 -15.44 -10.33 5.63
CA GLU A 94 -16.28 -11.53 5.74
C GLU A 94 -17.39 -11.40 6.79
N ASN A 95 -17.18 -10.53 7.79
CA ASN A 95 -18.13 -10.25 8.86
C ASN A 95 -19.18 -9.17 8.48
N GLY A 96 -19.16 -8.68 7.22
CA GLY A 96 -20.15 -7.72 6.71
C GLY A 96 -19.88 -6.25 7.09
N TYR A 97 -18.72 -5.93 7.66
CA TYR A 97 -18.28 -4.55 7.92
C TYR A 97 -17.47 -4.02 6.75
N ALA A 98 -17.65 -2.74 6.41
CA ALA A 98 -16.82 -2.03 5.45
C ALA A 98 -15.35 -2.23 5.78
N ALA A 99 -14.57 -2.55 4.76
CA ALA A 99 -13.15 -2.90 4.86
C ALA A 99 -12.32 -1.82 4.18
N PRO A 100 -11.77 -0.83 4.92
CA PRO A 100 -11.11 0.34 4.35
C PRO A 100 -10.03 0.01 3.32
N GLU A 101 -9.22 -1.01 3.59
CA GLU A 101 -8.18 -1.53 2.71
C GLU A 101 -8.74 -2.06 1.39
N LYS A 102 -9.86 -2.80 1.45
CA LYS A 102 -10.51 -3.34 0.25
C LYS A 102 -11.23 -2.25 -0.53
N CYS A 103 -11.81 -1.27 0.17
CA CYS A 103 -12.42 -0.09 -0.42
C CYS A 103 -11.39 0.79 -1.13
N LEU A 104 -10.24 1.05 -0.49
CA LEU A 104 -9.12 1.77 -1.11
C LEU A 104 -8.65 1.05 -2.36
N ALA A 105 -8.40 -0.25 -2.28
CA ALA A 105 -7.97 -1.00 -3.45
C ALA A 105 -9.00 -1.03 -4.57
N ALA A 106 -10.28 -1.23 -4.25
CA ALA A 106 -11.34 -1.23 -5.25
C ALA A 106 -11.49 0.15 -5.93
N HIS A 107 -11.15 1.25 -5.25
CA HIS A 107 -11.18 2.60 -5.79
C HIS A 107 -9.91 2.92 -6.60
N LEU A 108 -8.75 2.46 -6.14
CA LEU A 108 -7.45 2.87 -6.70
C LEU A 108 -6.93 1.93 -7.79
N THR A 109 -7.49 0.73 -7.96
CA THR A 109 -6.95 -0.32 -8.85
C THR A 109 -8.02 -1.07 -9.62
N ASP A 110 -7.63 -1.57 -10.80
CA ASP A 110 -8.43 -2.55 -11.53
C ASP A 110 -8.14 -3.99 -11.05
N PRO A 111 -9.13 -4.89 -11.00
CA PRO A 111 -8.96 -6.25 -10.47
C PRO A 111 -7.93 -7.13 -11.21
N ASP A 112 -7.70 -6.85 -12.49
CA ASP A 112 -6.78 -7.64 -13.34
C ASP A 112 -5.42 -6.95 -13.52
N GLU A 113 -5.22 -5.78 -12.91
CA GLU A 113 -3.98 -5.03 -13.00
C GLU A 113 -2.88 -5.67 -12.15
N PRO A 114 -1.64 -5.85 -12.64
CA PRO A 114 -0.53 -6.37 -11.84
C PRO A 114 0.00 -5.28 -10.90
N ILE A 115 -0.79 -4.96 -9.88
CA ILE A 115 -0.48 -4.04 -8.79
C ILE A 115 -0.72 -4.69 -7.44
N HIS A 116 0.17 -4.46 -6.49
CA HIS A 116 0.01 -4.84 -5.11
C HIS A 116 -0.10 -3.61 -4.23
N LEU A 117 -1.14 -3.58 -3.41
CA LEU A 117 -1.33 -2.55 -2.39
C LEU A 117 -1.12 -3.15 -1.00
N GLU A 118 -0.11 -2.67 -0.31
CA GLU A 118 0.05 -2.85 1.14
C GLU A 118 -0.61 -1.66 1.83
N VAL A 119 -1.69 -1.90 2.58
CA VAL A 119 -2.47 -0.85 3.23
C VAL A 119 -2.38 -1.01 4.74
N CYS A 120 -1.86 0.00 5.43
CA CYS A 120 -1.62 -0.07 6.87
C CYS A 120 -1.95 1.26 7.56
N ASN A 121 -2.11 1.24 8.88
CA ASN A 121 -2.20 2.43 9.72
C ASN A 121 -0.83 2.92 10.24
N ALA A 122 0.22 2.11 10.14
CA ALA A 122 1.57 2.49 10.52
C ALA A 122 2.30 3.18 9.35
N PRO A 123 3.12 4.22 9.62
CA PRO A 123 4.03 4.79 8.64
C PRO A 123 4.91 3.73 7.99
N PHE A 124 5.31 3.93 6.72
CA PHE A 124 6.10 2.94 5.98
C PHE A 124 7.38 2.52 6.71
N GLY A 125 8.17 3.50 7.17
CA GLY A 125 9.43 3.27 7.89
C GLY A 125 9.27 2.49 9.20
N ASP A 126 8.17 2.73 9.92
CA ASP A 126 7.86 2.02 11.15
C ASP A 126 7.46 0.57 10.85
N ASN A 127 6.62 0.37 9.83
CA ASN A 127 6.14 -0.96 9.47
C ASN A 127 7.25 -1.87 8.92
N VAL A 128 8.15 -1.35 8.06
CA VAL A 128 9.31 -2.13 7.58
C VAL A 128 10.19 -2.58 8.74
N THR A 129 10.39 -1.72 9.75
CA THR A 129 11.19 -2.02 10.93
C THR A 129 10.51 -3.06 11.82
N GLN A 130 9.22 -2.86 12.13
CA GLN A 130 8.46 -3.76 13.01
C GLN A 130 8.28 -5.15 12.39
N ARG A 131 7.96 -5.22 11.09
CA ARG A 131 7.83 -6.50 10.38
C ARG A 131 9.16 -7.24 10.28
N LEU A 132 10.27 -6.52 10.06
CA LEU A 132 11.59 -7.15 10.10
C LEU A 132 11.87 -7.72 11.49
N GLN A 133 11.73 -6.94 12.56
CA GLN A 133 11.98 -7.44 13.92
C GLN A 133 11.10 -8.65 14.25
N GLY A 134 9.81 -8.58 13.93
CA GLY A 134 8.87 -9.68 14.16
C GLY A 134 9.20 -10.94 13.34
N ALA A 135 9.75 -10.77 12.14
CA ALA A 135 10.20 -11.86 11.30
C ALA A 135 11.49 -12.51 11.82
N LEU A 136 12.46 -11.72 12.29
CA LEU A 136 13.69 -12.21 12.92
C LEU A 136 13.38 -13.00 14.19
N ASP A 137 12.49 -12.48 15.05
CA ASP A 137 12.12 -13.12 16.31
C ASP A 137 11.42 -14.49 16.14
N ARG A 138 10.86 -14.75 14.96
CA ARG A 138 9.97 -15.90 14.69
C ARG A 138 10.41 -16.77 13.52
N ASP A 139 11.55 -16.47 12.90
CA ASP A 139 12.00 -17.07 11.64
C ASP A 139 10.93 -17.00 10.52
N ALA A 140 10.14 -15.92 10.48
CA ALA A 140 9.01 -15.72 9.57
C ALA A 140 9.34 -14.70 8.46
N TYR A 141 10.42 -14.96 7.70
CA TYR A 141 10.97 -14.01 6.73
C TYR A 141 10.03 -13.68 5.56
N GLU A 142 9.01 -14.50 5.34
CA GLU A 142 7.97 -14.26 4.36
C GLU A 142 7.10 -13.03 4.70
N GLU A 143 7.19 -12.57 5.96
CA GLU A 143 6.54 -11.38 6.48
C GLU A 143 7.41 -10.12 6.38
N VAL A 144 8.62 -10.19 5.83
CA VAL A 144 9.46 -8.99 5.65
C VAL A 144 8.94 -8.12 4.51
N LEU A 145 8.88 -6.81 4.76
CA LEU A 145 8.62 -5.80 3.73
C LEU A 145 9.96 -5.21 3.24
N ASP A 146 10.10 -5.00 1.93
CA ASP A 146 11.33 -4.43 1.36
C ASP A 146 11.46 -2.95 1.76
N PRO A 147 12.53 -2.55 2.48
CA PRO A 147 12.67 -1.18 2.96
C PRO A 147 13.11 -0.19 1.89
N ARG A 148 13.42 -0.65 0.66
CA ARG A 148 13.87 0.20 -0.44
C ARG A 148 12.67 0.80 -1.17
N GLY A 149 12.12 1.87 -0.59
CA GLY A 149 10.98 2.62 -1.12
C GLY A 149 11.30 4.10 -1.41
N ALA A 150 10.51 4.69 -2.28
CA ALA A 150 10.49 6.11 -2.60
C ALA A 150 9.16 6.73 -2.13
N CYS A 151 9.23 7.74 -1.27
CA CYS A 151 8.05 8.47 -0.80
C CYS A 151 7.54 9.38 -1.91
N LEU A 152 6.25 9.27 -2.24
CA LEU A 152 5.62 10.03 -3.33
C LEU A 152 4.56 11.00 -2.84
N TRP A 153 4.05 10.79 -1.63
CA TRP A 153 3.01 11.58 -1.01
C TRP A 153 3.14 11.53 0.49
N ILE A 154 3.01 12.68 1.16
CA ILE A 154 2.92 12.77 2.62
C ILE A 154 1.94 13.86 3.04
N ASP A 155 1.00 13.51 3.92
CA ASP A 155 0.03 14.39 4.57
C ASP A 155 -0.63 15.44 3.65
N GLY A 156 -0.99 15.04 2.42
CA GLY A 156 -1.67 15.89 1.45
C GLY A 156 -0.76 16.56 0.42
N GLU A 157 0.55 16.33 0.50
CA GLU A 157 1.55 16.92 -0.40
C GLU A 157 2.23 15.84 -1.25
N ARG A 158 2.33 16.10 -2.55
CA ARG A 158 3.01 15.24 -3.53
C ARG A 158 4.50 15.58 -3.63
N GLU A 159 5.36 14.57 -3.58
CA GLU A 159 6.81 14.69 -3.69
C GLU A 159 7.28 14.70 -5.17
N THR A 160 7.12 15.84 -5.84
CA THR A 160 7.42 15.99 -7.27
C THR A 160 8.88 15.72 -7.63
N GLU A 161 9.84 16.16 -6.80
CA GLU A 161 11.27 15.92 -7.02
C GLU A 161 11.61 14.42 -6.99
N THR A 162 10.97 13.65 -6.09
CA THR A 162 11.18 12.20 -6.00
C THR A 162 10.67 11.50 -7.26
N ILE A 163 9.52 11.94 -7.79
CA ILE A 163 8.95 11.41 -9.04
C ILE A 163 9.88 11.71 -10.23
N GLU A 164 10.43 12.92 -10.32
CA GLU A 164 11.39 13.29 -11.36
C GLU A 164 12.65 12.41 -11.30
N LYS A 165 13.21 12.21 -10.10
CA LYS A 165 14.37 11.32 -9.88
C LYS A 165 14.06 9.87 -10.20
N LEU A 166 12.86 9.39 -9.86
CA LEU A 166 12.40 8.07 -10.27
C LEU A 166 12.41 7.98 -11.80
N ARG A 167 11.78 8.89 -12.52
CA ARG A 167 11.77 8.85 -13.98
C ARG A 167 13.17 8.87 -14.59
N ALA A 168 14.07 9.68 -14.04
CA ALA A 168 15.47 9.76 -14.45
C ALA A 168 16.33 8.55 -14.05
N GLY A 169 15.84 7.68 -13.15
CA GLY A 169 16.61 6.55 -12.61
C GLY A 169 17.74 6.98 -11.68
N GLU A 170 17.57 8.12 -10.98
CA GLU A 170 18.59 8.76 -10.17
C GLU A 170 18.55 8.36 -8.68
N LEU A 171 17.54 7.58 -8.26
CA LEU A 171 17.48 7.06 -6.91
C LEU A 171 18.46 5.91 -6.72
N ALA A 172 19.42 6.09 -5.82
CA ALA A 172 20.37 5.06 -5.43
C ALA A 172 19.88 4.33 -4.19
N PHE A 173 19.60 3.03 -4.33
CA PHE A 173 19.26 2.16 -3.21
C PHE A 173 20.42 1.22 -2.88
N PRO A 174 20.63 0.87 -1.59
CA PRO A 174 21.50 -0.24 -1.22
C PRO A 174 20.95 -1.58 -1.72
N THR A 175 21.75 -2.64 -1.66
CA THR A 175 21.22 -3.99 -1.88
C THR A 175 20.20 -4.34 -0.79
N LEU A 176 19.29 -5.30 -1.06
CA LEU A 176 18.30 -5.71 -0.05
C LEU A 176 18.93 -6.17 1.27
N PRO A 177 19.96 -7.06 1.28
CA PRO A 177 20.61 -7.44 2.53
C PRO A 177 21.24 -6.25 3.27
N GLU A 178 21.87 -5.31 2.56
CA GLU A 178 22.43 -4.11 3.18
C GLU A 178 21.33 -3.24 3.81
N ALA A 179 20.21 -3.05 3.11
CA ALA A 179 19.07 -2.29 3.61
C ALA A 179 18.47 -2.93 4.88
N LEU A 180 18.33 -4.26 4.90
CA LEU A 180 17.86 -5.00 6.08
C LEU A 180 18.89 -4.94 7.22
N GLY A 181 20.18 -5.00 6.93
CA GLY A 181 21.25 -4.83 7.91
C GLY A 181 21.26 -3.44 8.54
N MET A 182 20.97 -2.38 7.76
CA MET A 182 20.80 -1.02 8.29
C MET A 182 19.62 -0.89 9.27
N LEU A 183 18.63 -1.80 9.18
CA LEU A 183 17.50 -1.89 10.10
C LEU A 183 17.74 -2.83 11.29
N GLY A 184 18.93 -3.42 11.40
CA GLY A 184 19.36 -4.18 12.57
C GLY A 184 19.40 -5.70 12.42
N ALA A 185 19.07 -6.26 11.24
CA ALA A 185 19.30 -7.68 10.96
C ALA A 185 20.80 -7.98 10.91
N ASP A 186 21.22 -9.14 11.41
CA ASP A 186 22.60 -9.56 11.21
C ASP A 186 22.87 -9.98 9.76
N GLU A 187 24.15 -10.21 9.41
CA GLU A 187 24.55 -10.47 8.03
C GLU A 187 23.99 -11.78 7.45
N GLU A 188 23.79 -12.82 8.27
CA GLU A 188 23.23 -14.09 7.83
C GLU A 188 21.71 -13.98 7.69
N GLU A 189 21.06 -13.42 8.71
CA GLU A 189 19.62 -13.15 8.74
C GLU A 189 19.19 -12.25 7.58
N ALA A 190 19.90 -11.14 7.34
CA ALA A 190 19.60 -10.20 6.27
C ALA A 190 19.67 -10.86 4.88
N ARG A 191 20.60 -11.79 4.67
CA ARG A 191 20.68 -12.55 3.43
C ARG A 191 19.53 -13.55 3.30
N ALA A 192 19.23 -14.30 4.35
CA ALA A 192 18.17 -15.28 4.35
C ALA A 192 16.79 -14.61 4.13
N ALA A 193 16.54 -13.50 4.80
CA ALA A 193 15.36 -12.67 4.61
C ALA A 193 15.28 -12.10 3.18
N ALA A 194 16.38 -11.55 2.67
CA ALA A 194 16.43 -11.01 1.31
C ALA A 194 16.12 -12.07 0.24
N GLU A 195 16.63 -13.30 0.39
CA GLU A 195 16.32 -14.38 -0.55
C GLU A 195 14.84 -14.81 -0.46
N THR A 196 14.27 -14.84 0.74
CA THR A 196 12.84 -15.15 0.94
C THR A 196 11.95 -14.11 0.28
N VAL A 197 12.25 -12.82 0.47
CA VAL A 197 11.52 -11.71 -0.17
C VAL A 197 11.59 -11.80 -1.69
N LYS A 198 12.76 -12.10 -2.26
CA LYS A 198 12.91 -12.27 -3.72
C LYS A 198 12.11 -13.46 -4.25
N GLN A 199 12.14 -14.60 -3.56
CA GLN A 199 11.38 -15.78 -3.95
C GLN A 199 9.88 -15.50 -3.95
N ARG A 200 9.36 -14.87 -2.89
CA ARG A 200 7.95 -14.49 -2.82
C ARG A 200 7.53 -13.55 -3.94
N ARG A 201 8.36 -12.54 -4.26
CA ARG A 201 8.06 -11.62 -5.38
C ARG A 201 7.91 -12.35 -6.70
N ALA A 202 8.78 -13.32 -6.97
CA ALA A 202 8.74 -14.09 -8.22
C ALA A 202 7.51 -15.02 -8.35
N GLU A 203 6.82 -15.31 -7.24
CA GLU A 203 5.64 -16.19 -7.21
C GLU A 203 4.30 -15.42 -7.28
N GLN A 204 4.33 -14.10 -7.19
CA GLN A 204 3.11 -13.29 -7.08
C GLN A 204 2.66 -12.73 -8.44
N ASP A 205 1.42 -13.07 -8.84
CA ASP A 205 0.77 -12.60 -10.05
C ASP A 205 -0.54 -11.83 -9.73
N GLY A 206 -0.92 -10.88 -10.60
CA GLY A 206 -2.21 -10.18 -10.56
C GLY A 206 -2.37 -9.10 -9.48
N ALA A 207 -3.58 -8.54 -9.37
CA ALA A 207 -3.89 -7.52 -8.37
C ALA A 207 -4.01 -8.17 -6.98
N THR A 208 -3.29 -7.64 -6.00
CA THR A 208 -3.37 -8.16 -4.63
C THR A 208 -3.42 -7.03 -3.62
N VAL A 209 -4.18 -7.25 -2.55
CA VAL A 209 -4.33 -6.29 -1.46
C VAL A 209 -3.99 -7.01 -0.18
N ARG A 210 -3.04 -6.45 0.56
CA ARG A 210 -2.74 -6.88 1.91
C ARG A 210 -3.04 -5.72 2.84
N GLY A 211 -4.08 -5.88 3.64
CA GLY A 211 -4.38 -4.97 4.74
C GLY A 211 -3.79 -5.51 6.02
N ASP A 212 -3.08 -4.67 6.76
CA ASP A 212 -2.70 -4.94 8.13
C ASP A 212 -3.25 -3.84 9.04
N VAL A 213 -3.64 -4.25 10.26
CA VAL A 213 -3.99 -3.31 11.33
C VAL A 213 -3.01 -3.59 12.45
N VAL A 214 -2.01 -2.71 12.55
CA VAL A 214 -0.97 -2.79 13.59
C VAL A 214 -1.45 -2.10 14.86
#